data_AF-A0AAD7IBW2-F1
#
_entry.id   AF-A0AAD7IBW2-F1
#
_cell.length_a   1.000
_cell.length_b   1.000
_cell.length_c   1.000
_cell.angle_alpha   90.00
_cell.angle_beta   90.00
_cell.angle_gamma   90.00
#
_symmetry.space_group_name_H-M   'P 1'
#
loop_
_entity.id
_entity.type
_entity.pdbx_description
1 polymer ?
#
loop_
_entity_poly.entity_id
_entity_poly.type
_entity_poly.pdbx_seq_one_letter_code
_entity_poly.pdbx_strand_id
1 'polypeptide(L)'
;MSFSLLANELVLLIITYIPPSEIEAFALINTKCHALSLPALTAHLKHKHNAAAMVARFPHHSGHIGYLSPSTLVERGLIEKGMIPNLEYLHLDGDLHWLRLQTPEIAAEHFWERGRAASPEAVQKLVADADRLGLTLPPGFATLIGAQDLVQRLHLDIDTTIKLGELFKCTPEQDGGKGGCVVRFISGMSYGLYMDPAGHSCVVHAEKGDDFSCGCCEPNQPPAAHQTIVEADPTLRFICVNTEWEEWMAVMYFDGWLYGTLRQGREVVGCEMEYVRHFQ
;
A
#
# COMPACT_ATOMS: atom_id res chain seq x y z
N MET A 1 20.78 -39.72 2.69
CA MET A 1 19.39 -40.24 2.61
C MET A 1 18.89 -40.03 1.19
N SER A 2 18.21 -41.03 0.60
CA SER A 2 17.66 -40.89 -0.75
C SER A 2 16.28 -40.25 -0.70
N PHE A 3 16.08 -39.15 -1.42
CA PHE A 3 14.77 -38.49 -1.55
C PHE A 3 13.71 -39.40 -2.20
N SER A 4 14.14 -40.43 -2.95
CA SER A 4 13.23 -41.43 -3.52
C SER A 4 12.52 -42.30 -2.47
N LEU A 5 13.07 -42.39 -1.26
CA LEU A 5 12.55 -43.22 -0.17
C LEU A 5 11.68 -42.43 0.83
N LEU A 6 11.65 -41.11 0.73
CA LEU A 6 10.80 -40.27 1.59
C LEU A 6 9.33 -40.44 1.21
N ALA A 7 8.42 -40.31 2.17
CA ALA A 7 6.99 -40.24 1.91
C ALA A 7 6.64 -38.98 1.08
N ASN A 8 5.54 -39.00 0.31
CA ASN A 8 5.16 -37.86 -0.55
C ASN A 8 4.92 -36.60 0.28
N GLU A 9 4.32 -36.77 1.45
CA GLU A 9 4.01 -35.73 2.42
C GLU A 9 5.27 -35.01 2.90
N LEU A 10 6.34 -35.75 3.15
CA LEU A 10 7.64 -35.17 3.55
C LEU A 10 8.28 -34.40 2.39
N VAL A 11 8.14 -34.88 1.15
CA VAL A 11 8.64 -34.17 -0.03
C VAL A 11 7.86 -32.88 -0.27
N LEU A 12 6.53 -32.91 -0.12
CA LEU A 12 5.67 -31.73 -0.20
C LEU A 12 5.98 -30.72 0.90
N LEU A 13 6.25 -31.21 2.12
CA LEU A 13 6.70 -30.36 3.23
C LEU A 13 8.01 -29.66 2.88
N ILE A 14 9.00 -30.39 2.35
CA ILE A 14 10.28 -29.82 1.92
C ILE A 14 10.05 -28.76 0.83
N ILE A 15 9.25 -29.06 -0.20
CA ILE A 15 8.90 -28.09 -1.26
C ILE A 15 8.30 -26.80 -0.69
N THR A 16 7.53 -26.90 0.39
CA THR A 16 6.89 -25.76 1.05
C THR A 16 7.89 -24.88 1.81
N TYR A 17 9.01 -25.44 2.27
CA TYR A 17 10.00 -24.74 3.11
C TYR A 17 11.33 -24.40 2.43
N ILE A 18 11.64 -25.01 1.27
CA ILE A 18 12.86 -24.64 0.54
C ILE A 18 12.73 -23.23 -0.07
N PRO A 19 13.83 -22.46 -0.12
CA PRO A 19 13.83 -21.18 -0.79
C PRO A 19 13.38 -21.33 -2.26
N PRO A 20 12.59 -20.38 -2.81
CA PRO A 20 12.17 -20.44 -4.22
C PRO A 20 13.35 -20.54 -5.20
N SER A 21 14.52 -20.00 -4.86
CA SER A 21 15.74 -20.13 -5.66
C SER A 21 16.28 -21.56 -5.77
N GLU A 22 15.89 -22.46 -4.89
CA GLU A 22 16.36 -23.84 -4.82
C GLU A 22 15.39 -24.85 -5.46
N ILE A 23 14.17 -24.42 -5.83
CA ILE A 23 13.13 -25.32 -6.35
C ILE A 23 13.55 -26.02 -7.65
N GLU A 24 14.31 -25.35 -8.52
CA GLU A 24 14.85 -25.93 -9.75
C GLU A 24 15.86 -27.03 -9.44
N ALA A 25 16.81 -26.77 -8.53
CA ALA A 25 17.78 -27.76 -8.11
C ALA A 25 17.11 -28.96 -7.42
N PHE A 26 16.08 -28.71 -6.61
CA PHE A 26 15.31 -29.76 -5.95
C PHE A 26 14.52 -30.63 -6.93
N ALA A 27 13.90 -30.03 -7.95
CA ALA A 27 13.18 -30.74 -8.99
C ALA A 27 14.07 -31.69 -9.81
N LEU A 28 15.38 -31.39 -9.92
CA LEU A 28 16.35 -32.21 -10.65
C LEU A 28 16.83 -33.46 -9.89
N ILE A 29 16.50 -33.60 -8.60
CA ILE A 29 17.01 -34.70 -7.76
C ILE A 29 16.54 -36.07 -8.26
N ASN A 30 15.25 -36.21 -8.59
CA ASN A 30 14.67 -37.42 -9.18
C ASN A 30 13.26 -37.13 -9.75
N THR A 31 12.69 -38.10 -10.46
CA THR A 31 11.37 -37.99 -11.11
C THR A 31 10.22 -37.70 -10.13
N LYS A 32 10.28 -38.22 -8.90
CA LYS A 32 9.29 -37.94 -7.86
C LYS A 32 9.38 -36.51 -7.36
N CYS A 33 10.59 -36.01 -7.08
CA CYS A 33 10.80 -34.60 -6.74
C CYS A 33 10.32 -33.69 -7.87
N HIS A 34 10.67 -34.00 -9.13
CA HIS A 34 10.18 -33.26 -10.28
C HIS A 34 8.65 -33.20 -10.34
N ALA A 35 7.97 -34.34 -10.25
CA ALA A 35 6.52 -34.42 -10.34
C ALA A 35 5.81 -33.66 -9.22
N LEU A 36 6.30 -33.79 -7.99
CA LEU A 36 5.72 -33.12 -6.82
C LEU A 36 6.04 -31.61 -6.79
N SER A 37 7.19 -31.20 -7.33
CA SER A 37 7.58 -29.79 -7.43
C SER A 37 6.96 -29.05 -8.61
N LEU A 38 6.27 -29.74 -9.53
CA LEU A 38 5.78 -29.13 -10.78
C LEU A 38 4.96 -27.83 -10.56
N PRO A 39 4.03 -27.74 -9.57
CA PRO A 39 3.33 -26.49 -9.30
C PRO A 39 4.26 -25.36 -8.87
N ALA A 40 5.15 -25.61 -7.91
CA ALA A 40 6.11 -24.63 -7.40
C ALA A 40 7.15 -24.22 -8.45
N LEU A 41 7.60 -25.16 -9.28
CA LEU A 41 8.50 -24.94 -10.40
C LEU A 41 7.84 -24.07 -11.48
N THR A 42 6.57 -24.33 -11.81
CA THR A 42 5.81 -23.53 -12.77
C THR A 42 5.67 -22.08 -12.29
N ALA A 43 5.33 -21.88 -11.01
CA ALA A 43 5.26 -20.56 -10.40
C ALA A 43 6.63 -19.85 -10.43
N HIS A 44 7.72 -20.55 -10.09
CA HIS A 44 9.07 -20.00 -10.11
C HIS A 44 9.53 -19.57 -11.50
N LEU A 45 9.28 -20.38 -12.53
CA LEU A 45 9.63 -20.05 -13.91
C LEU A 45 8.82 -18.85 -14.42
N LYS A 46 7.52 -18.77 -14.09
CA LYS A 46 6.70 -17.60 -14.41
C LYS A 46 7.19 -16.34 -13.68
N HIS A 47 7.57 -16.45 -12.42
CA HIS A 47 8.18 -15.33 -11.70
C HIS A 47 9.47 -14.83 -12.39
N LYS A 48 10.38 -15.74 -12.77
CA LYS A 48 11.59 -15.40 -13.55
C LYS A 48 11.23 -14.72 -14.87
N HIS A 49 10.22 -15.21 -15.58
CA HIS A 49 9.73 -14.58 -16.81
C HIS A 49 9.21 -13.16 -16.57
N ASN A 50 8.48 -12.95 -15.48
CA ASN A 50 7.89 -11.66 -15.12
C ASN A 50 8.89 -10.68 -14.49
N ALA A 51 10.11 -11.11 -14.14
CA ALA A 51 11.07 -10.31 -13.38
C ALA A 51 11.42 -8.98 -14.06
N ALA A 52 11.60 -8.97 -15.38
CA ALA A 52 11.87 -7.73 -16.13
C ALA A 52 10.69 -6.76 -16.09
N ALA A 53 9.46 -7.26 -16.26
CA ALA A 53 8.24 -6.45 -16.17
C ALA A 53 8.05 -5.90 -14.75
N MET A 54 8.35 -6.70 -13.72
CA MET A 54 8.32 -6.25 -12.33
C MET A 54 9.35 -5.15 -12.06
N VAL A 55 10.59 -5.28 -12.55
CA VAL A 55 11.62 -4.24 -12.35
C VAL A 55 11.26 -2.95 -13.08
N ALA A 56 10.76 -3.06 -14.32
CA ALA A 56 10.36 -1.89 -15.10
C ALA A 56 9.19 -1.14 -14.45
N ARG A 57 8.21 -1.88 -13.93
CA ARG A 57 6.97 -1.31 -13.39
C ARG A 57 7.05 -0.93 -11.92
N PHE A 58 7.85 -1.66 -11.17
CA PHE A 58 8.02 -1.47 -9.75
C PHE A 58 9.50 -1.30 -9.39
N PRO A 59 10.18 -0.27 -9.95
CA PRO A 59 11.62 -0.10 -9.80
C PRO A 59 12.08 0.11 -8.35
N HIS A 60 11.15 0.38 -7.43
CA HIS A 60 11.39 0.62 -6.01
C HIS A 60 10.92 -0.52 -5.09
N HIS A 61 10.39 -1.64 -5.59
CA HIS A 61 9.86 -2.73 -4.76
C HIS A 61 10.90 -3.70 -4.17
N SER A 62 12.21 -3.43 -4.32
CA SER A 62 13.25 -4.13 -3.54
C SER A 62 13.33 -3.68 -2.06
N GLY A 63 12.48 -2.75 -1.65
CA GLY A 63 12.26 -2.37 -0.26
C GLY A 63 11.27 -1.21 -0.18
N HIS A 64 10.06 -1.49 0.29
CA HIS A 64 8.97 -0.55 0.55
C HIS A 64 8.25 0.01 -0.69
N ILE A 65 6.94 -0.19 -0.74
CA ILE A 65 6.01 0.31 -1.77
C ILE A 65 6.06 1.84 -1.90
N GLY A 66 6.83 2.36 -2.87
CA GLY A 66 6.65 3.67 -3.50
C GLY A 66 6.95 4.89 -2.62
N TYR A 67 7.58 5.92 -3.18
CA TYR A 67 7.79 7.20 -2.50
C TYR A 67 7.17 8.38 -3.26
N LEU A 68 6.57 8.15 -4.43
CA LEU A 68 6.12 9.20 -5.35
C LEU A 68 4.93 8.68 -6.17
N SER A 69 3.97 9.54 -6.52
CA SER A 69 2.92 9.12 -7.46
C SER A 69 3.51 8.81 -8.83
N PRO A 70 2.82 8.01 -9.65
CA PRO A 70 3.18 7.83 -11.05
C PRO A 70 3.38 9.18 -11.78
N SER A 71 2.57 10.20 -11.49
CA SER A 71 2.68 11.56 -12.04
C SER A 71 4.02 12.21 -11.66
N THR A 72 4.38 12.18 -10.38
CA THR A 72 5.65 12.72 -9.86
C THR A 72 6.86 11.92 -10.36
N LEU A 73 6.70 10.62 -10.58
CA LEU A 73 7.74 9.78 -11.18
C LEU A 73 7.96 10.15 -12.66
N VAL A 74 6.90 10.44 -13.42
CA VAL A 74 7.00 10.92 -14.81
C VAL A 74 7.62 12.31 -14.88
N GLU A 75 7.19 13.25 -14.04
CA GLU A 75 7.77 14.61 -13.97
C GLU A 75 9.26 14.59 -13.65
N ARG A 76 9.70 13.62 -12.84
CA ARG A 76 11.10 13.41 -12.49
C ARG A 76 11.87 12.52 -13.49
N GLY A 77 11.22 12.07 -14.57
CA GLY A 77 11.83 11.21 -15.59
C GLY A 77 12.22 9.81 -15.09
N LEU A 78 11.62 9.35 -14.01
CA LEU A 78 11.91 8.06 -13.36
C LEU A 78 11.10 6.92 -13.98
N ILE A 79 9.94 7.22 -14.56
CA ILE A 79 9.13 6.28 -15.36
C ILE A 79 8.63 6.98 -16.63
N GLU A 80 8.33 6.20 -17.68
CA GLU A 80 7.72 6.73 -18.90
C GLU A 80 6.24 7.07 -18.68
N LYS A 81 5.71 8.05 -19.43
CA LYS A 81 4.31 8.48 -19.31
C LYS A 81 3.30 7.34 -19.49
N GLY A 82 3.65 6.32 -20.29
CA GLY A 82 2.83 5.14 -20.51
C GLY A 82 2.73 4.17 -19.33
N MET A 83 3.52 4.40 -18.28
CA MET A 83 3.54 3.61 -17.06
C MET A 83 2.53 4.09 -16.02
N ILE A 84 1.72 5.11 -16.35
CA ILE A 84 0.59 5.56 -15.52
C ILE A 84 -0.71 4.92 -16.04
N PRO A 85 -1.48 4.21 -15.18
CA PRO A 85 -2.80 3.71 -15.58
C PRO A 85 -3.77 4.87 -15.84
N ASN A 86 -4.56 4.79 -16.91
CA ASN A 86 -5.76 5.61 -17.05
C ASN A 86 -6.86 5.03 -16.15
N LEU A 87 -7.29 5.77 -15.13
CA LEU A 87 -8.34 5.36 -14.20
C LEU A 87 -9.75 5.88 -14.53
N GLU A 88 -9.97 6.50 -15.70
CA GLU A 88 -11.28 7.03 -16.12
C GLU A 88 -12.40 5.97 -16.18
N TYR A 89 -12.04 4.68 -16.26
CA TYR A 89 -13.01 3.58 -16.21
C TYR A 89 -13.50 3.28 -14.78
N LEU A 90 -12.85 3.83 -13.76
CA LEU A 90 -13.27 3.76 -12.37
C LEU A 90 -14.14 4.97 -12.03
N HIS A 91 -15.26 4.73 -11.37
CA HIS A 91 -16.04 5.79 -10.73
C HIS A 91 -15.39 6.10 -9.39
N LEU A 92 -14.60 7.18 -9.33
CA LEU A 92 -13.91 7.67 -8.14
C LEU A 92 -14.70 8.84 -7.53
N ASP A 93 -15.83 8.53 -6.89
CA ASP A 93 -16.76 9.50 -6.30
C ASP A 93 -16.94 9.33 -4.77
N GLY A 94 -16.07 8.52 -4.15
CA GLY A 94 -16.10 8.18 -2.74
C GLY A 94 -16.98 6.98 -2.37
N ASP A 95 -17.65 6.32 -3.33
CA ASP A 95 -18.43 5.11 -3.07
C ASP A 95 -17.57 3.86 -2.81
N LEU A 96 -16.30 3.90 -3.23
CA LEU A 96 -15.30 2.83 -3.10
C LEU A 96 -15.73 1.49 -3.72
N HIS A 97 -16.68 1.45 -4.67
CA HIS A 97 -17.15 0.22 -5.31
C HIS A 97 -16.06 -0.48 -6.15
N TRP A 98 -15.07 0.28 -6.60
CA TRP A 98 -13.88 -0.25 -7.27
C TRP A 98 -13.00 -1.09 -6.34
N LEU A 99 -13.09 -0.87 -5.01
CA LEU A 99 -12.35 -1.62 -3.99
C LEU A 99 -13.00 -2.98 -3.74
N ARG A 100 -12.94 -3.86 -4.74
CA ARG A 100 -13.61 -5.18 -4.71
C ARG A 100 -12.90 -6.16 -3.79
N LEU A 101 -13.69 -7.05 -3.19
CA LEU A 101 -13.16 -8.18 -2.45
C LEU A 101 -12.46 -9.13 -3.44
N GLN A 102 -11.23 -9.49 -3.16
CA GLN A 102 -10.56 -10.52 -3.94
C GLN A 102 -11.16 -11.89 -3.62
N THR A 103 -11.15 -12.79 -4.61
CA THR A 103 -11.67 -14.16 -4.46
C THR A 103 -10.98 -14.87 -3.28
N PRO A 104 -11.65 -15.78 -2.55
CA PRO A 104 -11.09 -16.49 -1.41
C PRO A 104 -9.73 -17.14 -1.69
N GLU A 105 -9.51 -17.63 -2.90
CA GLU A 105 -8.26 -18.25 -3.35
C GLU A 105 -7.11 -17.22 -3.38
N ILE A 106 -7.38 -16.04 -3.93
CA ILE A 106 -6.44 -14.92 -3.94
C ILE A 106 -6.20 -14.43 -2.50
N ALA A 107 -7.26 -14.29 -1.69
CA ALA A 107 -7.23 -13.76 -0.32
C ALA A 107 -6.60 -14.70 0.73
N ALA A 108 -6.64 -16.03 0.52
CA ALA A 108 -6.10 -17.05 1.42
C ALA A 108 -4.57 -17.17 1.34
N GLU A 109 -3.98 -16.74 0.23
CA GLU A 109 -2.54 -16.83 0.00
C GLU A 109 -1.81 -15.49 0.31
N HIS A 110 -2.47 -14.62 1.09
CA HIS A 110 -1.84 -13.45 1.72
C HIS A 110 -1.11 -13.87 2.98
N PHE A 111 0.21 -13.74 2.94
CA PHE A 111 1.08 -13.94 4.09
C PHE A 111 1.24 -12.68 4.94
N TRP A 112 0.68 -11.55 4.51
CA TRP A 112 0.82 -10.24 5.15
C TRP A 112 -0.31 -9.99 6.14
N GLU A 113 0.00 -9.33 7.26
CA GLU A 113 -1.04 -8.90 8.19
C GLU A 113 -2.02 -7.98 7.46
N ARG A 114 -3.31 -8.34 7.51
CA ARG A 114 -4.33 -7.48 6.94
C ARG A 114 -4.41 -6.21 7.78
N GLY A 115 -4.39 -5.04 7.12
CA GLY A 115 -4.44 -3.75 7.81
C GLY A 115 -5.59 -3.67 8.83
N ARG A 116 -5.40 -2.87 9.87
CA ARG A 116 -6.45 -2.59 10.85
C ARG A 116 -7.10 -1.25 10.53
N ALA A 117 -8.43 -1.21 10.60
CA ALA A 117 -9.15 0.05 10.54
C ALA A 117 -8.87 0.87 11.80
N ALA A 118 -9.00 2.19 11.68
CA ALA A 118 -9.04 3.08 12.82
C ALA A 118 -10.28 2.81 13.67
N SER A 119 -10.20 3.10 14.98
CA SER A 119 -11.37 2.91 15.86
C SER A 119 -12.48 3.89 15.47
N PRO A 120 -13.76 3.54 15.69
CA PRO A 120 -14.88 4.46 15.43
C PRO A 120 -14.71 5.82 16.13
N GLU A 121 -14.17 5.84 17.35
CA GLU A 121 -13.90 7.05 18.12
C GLU A 121 -12.84 7.92 17.45
N ALA A 122 -11.79 7.31 16.91
CA ALA A 122 -10.73 8.03 16.20
C ALA A 122 -11.27 8.67 14.90
N VAL A 123 -12.10 7.94 14.15
CA VAL A 123 -12.74 8.46 12.92
C VAL A 123 -13.70 9.59 13.26
N GLN A 124 -14.57 9.42 14.27
CA GLN A 124 -15.50 10.47 14.71
C GLN A 124 -14.77 11.73 15.17
N LYS A 125 -13.68 11.56 15.92
CA LYS A 125 -12.83 12.66 16.35
C LYS A 125 -12.24 13.41 15.14
N LEU A 126 -11.69 12.69 14.16
CA LEU A 126 -11.14 13.29 12.95
C LEU A 126 -12.20 14.13 12.21
N VAL A 127 -13.39 13.58 12.01
CA VAL A 127 -14.50 14.30 11.35
C VAL A 127 -14.85 15.57 12.12
N ALA A 128 -15.02 15.46 13.44
CA ALA A 128 -15.36 16.62 14.28
C ALA A 128 -14.26 17.69 14.29
N ASP A 129 -12.99 17.29 14.26
CA ASP A 129 -11.86 18.22 14.18
C ASP A 129 -11.75 18.88 12.80
N ALA A 130 -11.98 18.14 11.72
CA ALA A 130 -12.02 18.67 10.36
C ALA A 130 -13.13 19.72 10.22
N ASP A 131 -14.35 19.40 10.69
CA ASP A 131 -15.50 20.30 10.68
C ASP A 131 -15.22 21.58 11.48
N ARG A 132 -14.65 21.46 12.68
CA ARG A 132 -14.28 22.60 13.54
C ARG A 132 -13.27 23.53 12.89
N LEU A 133 -12.39 22.99 12.03
CA LEU A 133 -11.36 23.73 11.33
C LEU A 133 -11.78 24.21 9.94
N GLY A 134 -13.01 23.90 9.51
CA GLY A 134 -13.50 24.22 8.16
C GLY A 134 -12.78 23.43 7.07
N LEU A 135 -12.23 22.25 7.39
CA LEU A 135 -11.55 21.37 6.44
C LEU A 135 -12.56 20.41 5.82
N THR A 136 -12.38 20.08 4.54
CA THR A 136 -13.20 19.09 3.84
C THR A 136 -12.40 17.80 3.68
N LEU A 137 -12.90 16.70 4.27
CA LEU A 137 -12.36 15.37 4.02
C LEU A 137 -12.71 14.93 2.58
N PRO A 138 -11.80 14.28 1.84
CA PRO A 138 -12.13 13.68 0.56
C PRO A 138 -13.28 12.67 0.69
N PRO A 139 -14.16 12.57 -0.32
CA PRO A 139 -15.18 11.52 -0.37
C PRO A 139 -14.57 10.14 -0.16
N GLY A 140 -15.25 9.27 0.59
CA GLY A 140 -14.79 7.91 0.87
C GLY A 140 -13.63 7.79 1.87
N PHE A 141 -12.90 8.87 2.20
CA PHE A 141 -11.74 8.81 3.10
C PHE A 141 -12.11 8.21 4.47
N ALA A 142 -13.08 8.83 5.15
CA ALA A 142 -13.57 8.38 6.45
C ALA A 142 -14.17 6.96 6.42
N THR A 143 -14.85 6.63 5.33
CA THR A 143 -15.43 5.31 5.09
C THR A 143 -14.34 4.24 5.02
N LEU A 144 -13.31 4.45 4.19
CA LEU A 144 -12.23 3.48 4.02
C LEU A 144 -11.49 3.23 5.33
N ILE A 145 -11.03 4.30 6.00
CA ILE A 145 -10.19 4.18 7.20
C ILE A 145 -10.93 3.58 8.40
N GLY A 146 -12.26 3.72 8.46
CA GLY A 146 -13.09 3.20 9.54
C GLY A 146 -13.67 1.80 9.28
N ALA A 147 -13.67 1.34 8.03
CA ALA A 147 -14.29 0.06 7.65
C ALA A 147 -13.25 -1.05 7.57
N GLN A 148 -13.25 -1.92 8.59
CA GLN A 148 -12.30 -3.03 8.69
C GLN A 148 -12.36 -3.98 7.48
N ASP A 149 -13.54 -4.19 6.89
CA ASP A 149 -13.71 -5.02 5.71
C ASP A 149 -13.17 -4.38 4.43
N LEU A 150 -13.13 -3.05 4.34
CA LEU A 150 -12.50 -2.32 3.22
C LEU A 150 -10.98 -2.30 3.38
N VAL A 151 -10.48 -1.99 4.58
CA VAL A 151 -9.03 -1.99 4.87
C VAL A 151 -8.41 -3.36 4.59
N GLN A 152 -9.11 -4.45 4.88
CA GLN A 152 -8.61 -5.81 4.61
C GLN A 152 -8.47 -6.15 3.12
N ARG A 153 -9.04 -5.34 2.21
CA ARG A 153 -8.91 -5.52 0.76
C ARG A 153 -7.63 -4.88 0.22
N LEU A 154 -6.97 -4.04 1.01
CA LEU A 154 -5.71 -3.38 0.61
C LEU A 154 -4.53 -4.33 0.76
N HIS A 155 -3.61 -4.28 -0.20
CA HIS A 155 -2.33 -4.95 -0.11
C HIS A 155 -1.31 -4.02 0.56
N LEU A 156 -1.24 -4.06 1.88
CA LEU A 156 -0.28 -3.27 2.67
C LEU A 156 0.88 -4.17 3.12
N ASP A 157 2.11 -3.62 3.08
CA ASP A 157 3.35 -4.26 3.56
C ASP A 157 3.27 -4.54 5.09
N ILE A 158 4.13 -5.41 5.64
CA ILE A 158 4.05 -5.92 7.04
C ILE A 158 4.20 -4.80 8.07
N ASP A 159 4.95 -3.76 7.72
CA ASP A 159 5.16 -2.57 8.55
C ASP A 159 4.14 -1.46 8.26
N THR A 160 3.21 -1.71 7.34
CA THR A 160 2.27 -0.72 6.82
C THR A 160 0.87 -0.99 7.36
N THR A 161 0.43 -0.16 8.30
CA THR A 161 -0.92 -0.23 8.86
C THR A 161 -1.67 1.08 8.64
N ILE A 162 -2.97 0.99 8.37
CA ILE A 162 -3.82 2.18 8.45
C ILE A 162 -3.92 2.57 9.92
N LYS A 163 -3.40 3.75 10.24
CA LYS A 163 -3.46 4.31 11.58
C LYS A 163 -3.64 5.80 11.47
N LEU A 164 -4.77 6.28 11.98
CA LEU A 164 -5.01 7.70 12.13
C LEU A 164 -4.08 8.28 13.19
N GLY A 165 -3.27 9.24 12.76
CA GLY A 165 -2.55 10.13 13.65
C GLY A 165 -3.39 11.33 14.05
N GLU A 166 -2.76 12.26 14.76
CA GLU A 166 -3.32 13.57 15.04
C GLU A 166 -3.32 14.45 13.79
N LEU A 167 -4.12 15.52 13.80
CA LEU A 167 -4.06 16.56 12.80
C LEU A 167 -2.90 17.51 13.13
N PHE A 168 -1.98 17.64 12.17
CA PHE A 168 -0.84 18.56 12.25
C PHE A 168 -1.18 19.82 11.48
N LYS A 169 -1.15 20.97 12.13
CA LYS A 169 -1.33 22.25 11.44
C LYS A 169 -0.05 22.63 10.72
N CYS A 170 -0.13 22.90 9.42
CA CYS A 170 1.01 23.35 8.63
C CYS A 170 1.44 24.75 9.05
N THR A 171 2.75 25.01 9.03
CA THR A 171 3.28 26.36 9.17
C THR A 171 3.08 27.14 7.85
N PRO A 172 3.05 28.48 7.89
CA PRO A 172 2.93 29.29 6.67
C PRO A 172 4.02 29.01 5.63
N GLU A 173 5.21 28.60 6.07
CA GLU A 173 6.32 28.24 5.20
C GLU A 173 6.08 26.92 4.45
N GLN A 174 5.31 25.99 5.04
CA GLN A 174 5.03 24.67 4.46
C GLN A 174 3.92 24.72 3.42
N ASP A 175 2.89 25.56 3.63
CA ASP A 175 1.69 25.57 2.79
C ASP A 175 1.41 26.92 2.11
N GLY A 176 2.29 27.91 2.30
CA GLY A 176 2.11 29.26 1.76
C GLY A 176 1.10 30.11 2.53
N GLY A 177 0.80 29.76 3.79
CA GLY A 177 -0.14 30.48 4.64
C GLY A 177 -1.61 30.13 4.37
N LYS A 178 -1.87 28.95 3.78
CA LYS A 178 -3.23 28.46 3.50
C LYS A 178 -3.95 28.00 4.76
N GLY A 179 -3.20 27.72 5.83
CA GLY A 179 -3.75 27.27 7.12
C GLY A 179 -4.22 25.82 7.08
N GLY A 180 -3.65 25.01 6.19
CA GLY A 180 -3.98 23.62 6.03
C GLY A 180 -3.47 22.74 7.16
N CYS A 181 -3.98 21.51 7.20
CA CYS A 181 -3.60 20.49 8.15
C CYS A 181 -3.27 19.18 7.44
N VAL A 182 -2.39 18.38 8.03
CA VAL A 182 -2.05 17.04 7.59
C VAL A 182 -2.52 16.02 8.63
N VAL A 183 -3.22 14.98 8.20
CA VAL A 183 -3.49 13.80 9.03
C VAL A 183 -2.70 12.61 8.48
N ARG A 184 -1.92 11.95 9.33
CA ARG A 184 -1.29 10.68 8.96
C ARG A 184 -2.35 9.59 8.92
N PHE A 185 -2.35 8.78 7.87
CA PHE A 185 -3.29 7.66 7.77
C PHE A 185 -2.65 6.31 7.44
N ILE A 186 -1.39 6.27 6.98
CA ILE A 186 -0.62 5.04 6.81
C ILE A 186 0.68 5.11 7.64
N SER A 187 0.81 4.21 8.61
CA SER A 187 2.01 4.02 9.43
C SER A 187 3.08 3.28 8.63
N GLY A 188 4.37 3.55 8.87
CA GLY A 188 5.51 2.85 8.23
C GLY A 188 5.97 3.45 6.90
N MET A 189 5.09 4.12 6.17
CA MET A 189 5.40 4.76 4.87
C MET A 189 5.24 6.28 4.90
N SER A 190 4.98 6.87 6.07
CA SER A 190 4.83 8.32 6.30
C SER A 190 3.92 9.04 5.29
N TYR A 191 2.82 8.39 4.88
CA TYR A 191 1.79 9.03 4.07
C TYR A 191 0.75 9.73 4.94
N GLY A 192 0.42 10.96 4.53
CA GLY A 192 -0.60 11.78 5.14
C GLY A 192 -1.55 12.38 4.11
N LEU A 193 -2.67 12.87 4.59
CA LEU A 193 -3.65 13.62 3.80
C LEU A 193 -3.55 15.08 4.24
N TYR A 194 -3.09 15.94 3.33
CA TYR A 194 -3.19 17.40 3.48
C TYR A 194 -4.59 17.87 3.10
N MET A 195 -5.14 18.82 3.85
CA MET A 195 -6.40 19.50 3.58
C MET A 195 -6.30 20.97 3.95
N ASP A 196 -6.95 21.85 3.19
CA ASP A 196 -7.04 23.26 3.51
C ASP A 196 -8.49 23.76 3.65
N PRO A 197 -8.72 24.94 4.26
CA PRO A 197 -10.06 25.51 4.41
C PRO A 197 -10.72 25.95 3.10
N ALA A 198 -9.97 26.01 1.99
CA ALA A 198 -10.52 26.28 0.67
C ALA A 198 -11.08 25.01 0.00
N GLY A 199 -10.94 23.85 0.64
CA GLY A 199 -11.42 22.57 0.17
C GLY A 199 -10.44 21.81 -0.72
N HIS A 200 -9.18 22.27 -0.83
CA HIS A 200 -8.16 21.49 -1.51
C HIS A 200 -7.66 20.37 -0.60
N SER A 201 -7.36 19.23 -1.19
CA SER A 201 -6.69 18.13 -0.50
C SER A 201 -5.63 17.52 -1.40
N CYS A 202 -4.64 16.84 -0.81
CA CYS A 202 -3.70 16.01 -1.54
C CYS A 202 -3.08 14.95 -0.62
N VAL A 203 -2.61 13.86 -1.21
CA VAL A 203 -1.78 12.88 -0.51
C VAL A 203 -0.37 13.43 -0.44
N VAL A 204 0.19 13.46 0.76
CA VAL A 204 1.56 13.90 1.02
C VAL A 204 2.40 12.78 1.61
N HIS A 205 3.71 12.86 1.40
CA HIS A 205 4.71 12.02 2.02
C HIS A 205 5.70 12.89 2.80
N ALA A 206 6.05 12.52 4.02
CA ALA A 206 7.10 13.21 4.79
C ALA A 206 8.49 12.68 4.40
N GLU A 207 9.42 13.57 4.04
CA GLU A 207 10.79 13.18 3.66
C GLU A 207 11.52 12.44 4.81
N LYS A 208 12.36 11.47 4.43
CA LYS A 208 13.02 10.51 5.34
C LYS A 208 13.88 11.20 6.40
N GLY A 209 13.64 10.89 7.68
CA GLY A 209 14.30 11.48 8.85
C GLY A 209 13.31 12.02 9.88
N ASP A 210 12.09 12.28 9.40
CA ASP A 210 11.00 12.88 10.14
C ASP A 210 9.87 11.85 10.29
N ASP A 211 10.06 10.88 11.18
CA ASP A 211 8.92 10.07 11.58
C ASP A 211 7.85 11.01 12.16
N PHE A 212 6.61 10.85 11.68
CA PHE A 212 5.39 11.40 12.30
C PHE A 212 5.17 10.85 13.74
N SER A 213 6.22 10.54 14.48
CA SER A 213 6.17 10.41 15.92
C SER A 213 6.15 11.82 16.48
N CYS A 214 4.97 12.27 16.91
CA CYS A 214 4.96 13.28 17.97
C CYS A 214 5.93 12.81 19.06
N GLY A 215 6.74 13.72 19.62
CA GLY A 215 7.51 13.46 20.85
C GLY A 215 6.67 12.94 22.03
N CYS A 216 5.34 12.91 21.88
CA CYS A 216 4.37 12.19 22.69
C CYS A 216 4.59 10.65 22.76
N CYS A 217 5.35 10.06 21.84
CA CYS A 217 5.52 8.60 21.74
C CYS A 217 6.64 8.05 22.63
N GLU A 218 7.15 8.82 23.60
CA GLU A 218 7.85 8.20 24.72
C GLU A 218 6.85 7.34 25.51
N PRO A 219 7.14 6.05 25.75
CA PRO A 219 6.20 5.11 26.37
C PRO A 219 5.78 5.45 27.83
N ASN A 220 6.24 6.58 28.37
CA ASN A 220 6.04 7.00 29.76
C ASN A 220 5.38 8.38 29.94
N GLN A 221 4.95 9.06 28.87
CA GLN A 221 4.16 10.28 29.05
C GLN A 221 2.65 9.97 29.01
N PRO A 222 1.87 10.36 30.04
CA PRO A 222 0.43 10.29 29.96
C PRO A 222 -0.04 11.16 28.79
N PRO A 223 -1.06 10.73 28.02
CA PRO A 223 -1.58 11.52 26.91
C PRO A 223 -1.96 12.90 27.45
N ALA A 224 -1.28 13.94 26.97
CA ALA A 224 -1.54 15.30 27.40
C ALA A 224 -3.00 15.62 27.11
N ALA A 225 -3.76 15.89 28.17
CA ALA A 225 -5.12 16.36 28.03
C ALA A 225 -5.12 17.68 27.24
N HIS A 226 -5.77 17.67 26.08
CA HIS A 226 -6.29 18.86 25.38
C HIS A 226 -5.35 19.72 24.52
N GLN A 227 -4.47 19.13 23.72
CA GLN A 227 -4.06 19.78 22.47
C GLN A 227 -4.37 18.89 21.28
N THR A 228 -5.54 19.14 20.68
CA THR A 228 -6.13 18.32 19.61
C THR A 228 -5.45 18.53 18.24
N ILE A 229 -4.61 19.55 18.14
CA ILE A 229 -3.91 19.98 16.92
C ILE A 229 -2.48 20.26 17.35
N VAL A 230 -1.54 19.54 16.75
CA VAL A 230 -0.12 19.74 16.98
C VAL A 230 0.39 20.68 15.88
N GLU A 231 1.12 21.73 16.23
CA GLU A 231 1.82 22.51 15.20
C GLU A 231 2.87 21.58 14.56
N ALA A 232 2.88 21.51 13.23
CA ALA A 232 3.87 20.73 12.51
C ALA A 232 5.26 21.27 12.87
N ASP A 233 6.21 20.36 13.15
CA ASP A 233 7.60 20.76 13.27
C ASP A 233 8.00 21.46 11.96
N PRO A 234 8.55 22.70 12.01
CA PRO A 234 8.89 23.48 10.82
C PRO A 234 9.98 22.82 9.96
N THR A 235 10.68 21.81 10.50
CA THR A 235 11.64 21.01 9.75
C THR A 235 10.98 19.93 8.90
N LEU A 236 9.73 19.54 9.21
CA LEU A 236 8.96 18.57 8.42
C LEU A 236 8.78 19.08 7.00
N ARG A 237 9.20 18.25 6.05
CA ARG A 237 9.00 18.51 4.62
C ARG A 237 8.01 17.52 4.05
N PHE A 238 6.91 18.07 3.55
CA PHE A 238 5.89 17.31 2.84
C PHE A 238 6.11 17.44 1.34
N ILE A 239 6.16 16.29 0.66
CA ILE A 239 6.10 16.21 -0.79
C ILE A 239 4.67 15.85 -1.16
N CYS A 240 4.06 16.61 -2.07
CA CYS A 240 2.82 16.20 -2.71
C CYS A 240 3.06 14.96 -3.55
N VAL A 241 2.39 13.87 -3.17
CA VAL A 241 2.44 12.59 -3.87
C VAL A 241 1.37 12.64 -4.96
N ASN A 242 0.11 12.82 -4.62
CA ASN A 242 -0.98 12.91 -5.59
C ASN A 242 -1.98 13.98 -5.14
N THR A 243 -2.55 14.74 -6.08
CA THR A 243 -3.59 15.73 -5.79
C THR A 243 -4.93 15.09 -5.44
N GLU A 244 -5.21 13.88 -5.93
CA GLU A 244 -6.46 13.17 -5.69
C GLU A 244 -6.23 11.95 -4.81
N TRP A 245 -6.87 11.92 -3.64
CA TRP A 245 -6.70 10.84 -2.67
C TRP A 245 -7.24 9.50 -3.19
N GLU A 246 -8.43 9.50 -3.79
CA GLU A 246 -9.08 8.26 -4.23
C GLU A 246 -8.35 7.65 -5.42
N GLU A 247 -7.85 8.49 -6.34
CA GLU A 247 -6.98 8.06 -7.44
C GLU A 247 -5.71 7.40 -6.91
N TRP A 248 -5.03 8.05 -5.96
CA TRP A 248 -3.84 7.50 -5.32
C TRP A 248 -4.13 6.15 -4.64
N MET A 249 -5.26 6.04 -3.93
CA MET A 249 -5.65 4.80 -3.26
C MET A 249 -5.97 3.69 -4.26
N ALA A 250 -6.61 4.01 -5.39
CA ALA A 250 -6.89 3.06 -6.45
C ALA A 250 -5.59 2.50 -7.06
N VAL A 251 -4.63 3.37 -7.39
CA VAL A 251 -3.30 2.94 -7.86
C VAL A 251 -2.64 2.03 -6.83
N MET A 252 -2.57 2.44 -5.55
CA MET A 252 -1.97 1.65 -4.48
C MET A 252 -2.60 0.26 -4.33
N TYR A 253 -3.93 0.19 -4.41
CA TYR A 253 -4.66 -1.07 -4.39
C TYR A 253 -4.26 -1.96 -5.58
N PHE A 254 -4.44 -1.48 -6.81
CA PHE A 254 -4.23 -2.30 -8.00
C PHE A 254 -2.76 -2.69 -8.20
N ASP A 255 -1.81 -1.78 -7.93
CA ASP A 255 -0.39 -2.06 -8.03
C ASP A 255 0.05 -3.07 -6.97
N GLY A 256 -0.44 -2.96 -5.73
CA GLY A 256 -0.13 -3.94 -4.69
C GLY A 256 -0.62 -5.34 -5.05
N TRP A 257 -1.83 -5.45 -5.60
CA TRP A 257 -2.39 -6.72 -6.09
C TRP A 257 -1.61 -7.29 -7.26
N LEU A 258 -1.40 -6.49 -8.31
CA LEU A 258 -0.66 -6.91 -9.49
C LEU A 258 0.78 -7.32 -9.14
N TYR A 259 1.45 -6.59 -8.26
CA TYR A 259 2.77 -6.95 -7.77
C TYR A 259 2.77 -8.32 -7.09
N GLY A 260 1.81 -8.57 -6.18
CA GLY A 260 1.63 -9.86 -5.52
C GLY A 260 1.46 -11.00 -6.53
N THR A 261 0.55 -10.82 -7.49
CA THR A 261 0.25 -11.78 -8.57
C THR A 261 1.47 -12.09 -9.43
N LEU A 262 2.19 -11.07 -9.91
CA LEU A 262 3.40 -11.25 -10.73
C LEU A 262 4.55 -11.87 -9.92
N ARG A 263 4.74 -11.45 -8.67
CA ARG A 263 5.77 -11.98 -7.76
C ARG A 263 5.57 -13.47 -7.48
N GLN A 264 4.32 -13.92 -7.40
CA GLN A 264 4.00 -15.34 -7.18
C GLN A 264 3.95 -16.15 -8.48
N GLY A 265 4.24 -15.53 -9.64
CA GLY A 265 4.21 -16.21 -10.93
C GLY A 265 2.81 -16.65 -11.35
N ARG A 266 1.77 -15.94 -10.90
CA ARG A 266 0.38 -16.23 -11.24
C ARG A 266 -0.01 -15.57 -12.55
N GLU A 267 -1.14 -16.02 -13.09
CA GLU A 267 -1.76 -15.37 -14.23
C GLU A 267 -2.54 -14.13 -13.75
N VAL A 268 -2.36 -13.02 -14.45
CA VAL A 268 -3.11 -11.78 -14.19
C VAL A 268 -4.51 -11.95 -14.76
N VAL A 269 -5.53 -11.84 -13.90
CA VAL A 269 -6.94 -12.07 -14.28
C VAL A 269 -7.87 -11.03 -13.66
N GLY A 270 -9.14 -11.02 -14.09
CA GLY A 270 -10.17 -10.17 -13.49
C GLY A 270 -9.83 -8.68 -13.49
N CYS A 271 -9.96 -8.04 -12.34
CA CYS A 271 -9.75 -6.58 -12.19
C CYS A 271 -8.29 -6.16 -12.37
N GLU A 272 -7.32 -7.03 -12.10
CA GLU A 272 -5.90 -6.74 -12.36
C GLU A 272 -5.62 -6.69 -13.87
N MET A 273 -6.24 -7.59 -14.64
CA MET A 273 -6.12 -7.60 -16.10
C MET A 273 -6.81 -6.38 -16.72
N GLU A 274 -7.98 -5.99 -16.20
CA GLU A 274 -8.64 -4.75 -16.59
C GLU A 274 -7.74 -3.55 -16.32
N TYR A 275 -7.19 -3.43 -15.11
CA TYR A 275 -6.22 -2.39 -14.75
C TYR A 275 -5.01 -2.36 -15.70
N VAL A 276 -4.41 -3.51 -16.02
CA VAL A 276 -3.26 -3.61 -16.95
C VAL A 276 -3.62 -3.14 -18.37
N ARG A 277 -4.86 -3.30 -18.83
CA ARG A 277 -5.29 -2.84 -20.17
C ARG A 277 -5.36 -1.32 -20.30
N HIS A 278 -5.37 -0.60 -19.19
CA HIS A 278 -5.48 0.85 -19.17
C HIS A 278 -4.13 1.58 -19.05
N PHE A 279 -3.01 0.87 -19.22
CA PHE A 279 -1.69 1.48 -19.43
C PHE A 279 -1.55 1.88 -20.90
N GLN A 280 -1.12 3.12 -21.18
CA GLN A 280 -1.05 3.69 -22.53
C GLN A 280 0.34 3.62 -23.16
#